data_AF-A0A1J7IG72-F1
#
_entry.id   AF-A0A1J7IG72-F1
#
_cell.length_a   1.000
_cell.length_b   1.000
_cell.length_c   1.000
_cell.angle_alpha   90.00
_cell.angle_beta   90.00
_cell.angle_gamma   90.00
#
_symmetry.space_group_name_H-M   'P 1'
#
loop_
_entity.id
_entity.type
_entity.pdbx_description
1 polymer ?
#
loop_
_entity_poly.entity_id
_entity_poly.type
_entity_poly.pdbx_seq_one_letter_code
_entity_poly.pdbx_strand_id
1 'polypeptide(L)'
;MAFHELVLEPELEQVLRRAKDCCQNCTCSQTSLLRIRPDDRLDWRPHLDLLALKNVFASSEEDTSDVAPDVQDDSVKIFFISAKRRKDSYQIHVDPRVLTYLQESFGMSKKFLTDIYETEEWTRLDFGSYIDPGSDSLHIPSLCMHYGFWTWDTEDSSHSFVQFRSDSRGTTYFCVNFPTSTVERIVEGISQHPKSTSKLLFVDTLITDDILRSYRQAISSRNKQLISIERETDRSSIGEQTKRLHALSVSWHTIYKDLIDLEEQIKHMRQVSNTYAPYKSSASQGRSDGTDQLLHQLETKCQFYRRWAMTYRDRTTGRINLLHHLATQQDNRLNQHISNVTTQVALQTQRDSASMFTLAVVTTIFLPPTFVAGVFGTPFFDTGVSSSLIVSHHFWIFPAVAVPLTVCVLGVWLWWFRRRLQRDRLAIRKTQLAVESHGMMEAGSCVDVEGGEKHSLVLVGSRSS
;
A
#
# COMPACT_ATOMS: atom_id res chain seq x y z
N MET A 1 3.47 3.59 -39.29
CA MET A 1 3.49 2.15 -39.60
C MET A 1 4.91 1.60 -39.66
N ALA A 2 5.71 1.88 -40.70
CA ALA A 2 7.00 1.19 -40.93
C ALA A 2 7.99 1.16 -39.75
N PHE A 3 8.26 2.28 -39.06
CA PHE A 3 9.27 2.30 -37.99
C PHE A 3 8.82 1.59 -36.69
N HIS A 4 7.52 1.59 -36.39
CA HIS A 4 6.97 0.94 -35.20
C HIS A 4 6.76 -0.56 -35.43
N GLU A 5 6.32 -0.96 -36.62
CA GLU A 5 6.14 -2.37 -36.99
C GLU A 5 7.48 -3.13 -37.13
N LEU A 6 8.54 -2.49 -37.63
CA LEU A 6 9.88 -3.09 -37.76
C LEU A 6 10.57 -3.38 -36.41
N VAL A 7 10.25 -2.61 -35.36
CA VAL A 7 10.81 -2.80 -34.01
C VAL A 7 10.01 -3.83 -33.20
N LEU A 8 8.69 -3.88 -33.40
CA LEU A 8 7.77 -4.73 -32.62
C LEU A 8 7.73 -6.20 -33.07
N GLU A 9 8.12 -6.53 -34.30
CA GLU A 9 8.13 -7.93 -34.79
C GLU A 9 9.07 -8.88 -34.00
N PRO A 10 10.34 -8.55 -33.74
CA PRO A 10 11.22 -9.44 -32.96
C PRO A 10 10.77 -9.59 -31.50
N GLU A 11 10.18 -8.54 -30.90
CA GLU A 11 9.63 -8.58 -29.55
C GLU A 11 8.40 -9.50 -29.47
N LEU A 12 7.46 -9.36 -30.42
CA LEU A 12 6.25 -10.17 -30.47
C LEU A 12 6.59 -11.66 -30.63
N GLU A 13 7.54 -12.02 -31.50
CA GLU A 13 7.99 -13.41 -31.62
C GLU A 13 8.57 -13.97 -30.32
N GLN A 14 9.39 -13.19 -29.62
CA GLN A 14 9.98 -13.61 -28.35
C GLN A 14 8.91 -13.82 -27.27
N VAL A 15 7.95 -12.90 -27.19
CA VAL A 15 6.82 -12.93 -26.25
C VAL A 15 5.93 -14.13 -26.54
N LEU A 16 5.57 -14.39 -27.80
CA LEU A 16 4.75 -15.53 -28.19
C LEU A 16 5.45 -16.88 -27.92
N ARG A 17 6.79 -16.94 -28.05
CA ARG A 17 7.57 -18.14 -27.66
C ARG A 17 7.47 -18.40 -26.15
N ARG A 18 7.69 -17.38 -25.31
CA ARG A 18 7.53 -17.49 -23.85
C ARG A 18 6.10 -17.90 -23.45
N ALA A 19 5.09 -17.35 -24.12
CA ALA A 19 3.69 -17.67 -23.87
C ALA A 19 3.32 -19.11 -24.26
N LYS A 20 3.90 -19.64 -25.35
CA LYS A 20 3.69 -21.03 -25.78
C LYS A 20 4.23 -22.04 -24.76
N ASP A 21 5.37 -21.77 -24.14
CA ASP A 21 5.96 -22.65 -23.12
C ASP A 21 5.08 -22.78 -21.88
N CYS A 22 4.37 -21.71 -21.51
CA CYS A 22 3.38 -21.73 -20.42
C CYS A 22 2.10 -22.51 -20.76
N CYS A 23 1.76 -22.67 -22.05
CA CYS A 23 0.48 -23.22 -22.51
C CYS A 23 0.57 -24.67 -23.05
N GLN A 24 1.71 -25.36 -22.91
CA GLN A 24 1.99 -26.64 -23.59
C GLN A 24 0.95 -27.77 -23.36
N ASN A 25 0.05 -27.67 -22.37
CA ASN A 25 -0.95 -28.71 -22.05
C ASN A 25 -2.40 -28.22 -21.80
N CYS A 26 -2.78 -26.98 -22.17
CA CYS A 26 -4.13 -26.48 -21.88
C CYS A 26 -4.76 -25.69 -23.03
N THR A 27 -5.97 -26.08 -23.43
CA THR A 27 -6.97 -25.17 -24.04
C THR A 27 -7.40 -24.18 -22.95
N CYS A 28 -6.58 -23.15 -22.72
CA CYS A 28 -6.77 -22.22 -21.60
C CYS A 28 -7.79 -21.12 -21.91
N SER A 29 -8.03 -20.82 -23.18
CA SER A 29 -8.88 -19.72 -23.63
C SER A 29 -10.06 -20.21 -24.46
N GLN A 30 -11.25 -19.92 -23.98
CA GLN A 30 -12.50 -19.95 -24.74
C GLN A 30 -12.80 -18.56 -25.29
N THR A 31 -13.32 -18.50 -26.51
CA THR A 31 -13.78 -17.26 -27.14
C THR A 31 -15.30 -17.24 -27.23
N SER A 32 -15.94 -16.12 -26.96
CA SER A 32 -17.37 -15.94 -27.22
C SER A 32 -17.54 -14.81 -28.22
N LEU A 33 -18.36 -15.04 -29.25
CA LEU A 33 -18.58 -14.08 -30.33
C LEU A 33 -20.00 -13.53 -30.23
N LEU A 34 -20.11 -12.20 -30.19
CA LEU A 34 -21.36 -11.49 -30.44
C LEU A 34 -21.26 -10.78 -31.78
N ARG A 35 -22.13 -11.12 -32.73
CA ARG A 35 -22.21 -10.47 -34.04
C ARG A 35 -23.56 -9.76 -34.16
N ILE A 36 -23.52 -8.49 -34.54
CA ILE A 36 -24.67 -7.68 -34.87
C ILE A 36 -24.57 -7.38 -36.36
N ARG A 37 -25.54 -7.88 -37.11
CA ARG A 37 -25.65 -7.65 -38.55
C ARG A 37 -26.29 -6.28 -38.82
N PRO A 38 -26.16 -5.73 -40.05
CA PRO A 38 -26.78 -4.47 -40.44
C PRO A 38 -28.31 -4.44 -40.30
N ASP A 39 -28.96 -5.60 -40.27
CA ASP A 39 -30.40 -5.77 -40.04
C ASP A 39 -30.79 -5.83 -38.55
N ASP A 40 -29.91 -5.38 -37.65
CA ASP A 40 -30.04 -5.42 -36.19
C ASP A 40 -30.19 -6.84 -35.60
N ARG A 41 -29.97 -7.90 -36.38
CA ARG A 41 -30.02 -9.28 -35.85
C ARG A 41 -28.77 -9.58 -35.04
N LEU A 42 -29.01 -10.08 -33.83
CA LEU A 42 -28.00 -10.47 -32.86
C LEU A 42 -27.74 -11.98 -32.94
N ASP A 43 -26.50 -12.35 -33.22
CA ASP A 43 -26.00 -13.74 -33.21
C ASP A 43 -24.98 -13.88 -32.07
N TRP A 44 -25.41 -14.47 -30.95
CA TRP A 44 -24.58 -14.74 -29.78
C TRP A 44 -24.11 -16.20 -29.81
N ARG A 45 -22.79 -16.40 -29.84
CA ARG A 45 -22.15 -17.72 -29.86
C ARG A 45 -21.14 -17.83 -28.72
N PRO A 46 -21.52 -18.39 -27.57
CA PRO A 46 -20.64 -18.55 -26.43
C PRO A 46 -19.68 -19.75 -26.59
N HIS A 47 -18.53 -19.71 -25.92
CA HIS A 47 -17.60 -20.83 -25.74
C HIS A 47 -17.11 -21.52 -27.03
N LEU A 48 -16.76 -20.74 -28.04
CA LEU A 48 -16.11 -21.18 -29.27
C LEU A 48 -14.63 -21.49 -29.01
N ASP A 49 -14.23 -22.71 -29.36
CA ASP A 49 -12.83 -23.10 -29.52
C ASP A 49 -12.25 -22.56 -30.84
N LEU A 50 -10.93 -22.51 -30.98
CA LEU A 50 -10.25 -21.97 -32.16
C LEU A 50 -10.72 -22.59 -33.49
N LEU A 51 -10.96 -23.91 -33.52
CA LEU A 51 -11.46 -24.59 -34.72
C LEU A 51 -12.91 -24.18 -35.04
N ALA A 52 -13.77 -24.11 -34.01
CA ALA A 52 -15.13 -23.66 -34.18
C ALA A 52 -15.18 -22.19 -34.66
N LEU A 53 -14.33 -21.33 -34.09
CA LEU A 53 -14.19 -19.94 -34.50
C LEU A 53 -13.81 -19.83 -35.98
N LYS A 54 -12.80 -20.59 -36.44
CA LYS A 54 -12.39 -20.64 -37.84
C LYS A 54 -13.54 -21.09 -38.76
N ASN A 55 -14.27 -22.13 -38.36
CA ASN A 55 -15.39 -22.65 -39.14
C ASN A 55 -16.53 -21.62 -39.30
N VAL A 56 -16.82 -20.83 -38.26
CA VAL A 56 -17.87 -19.80 -38.30
C VAL A 56 -17.59 -18.74 -39.38
N PHE A 57 -16.31 -18.39 -39.58
CA PHE A 57 -15.93 -17.40 -40.59
C PHE A 57 -15.65 -18.03 -41.96
N ALA A 58 -15.14 -19.26 -42.02
CA ALA A 58 -14.98 -20.00 -43.27
C ALA A 58 -16.33 -20.24 -43.99
N SER A 59 -17.40 -20.53 -43.23
CA SER A 59 -18.75 -20.65 -43.81
C SER A 59 -19.40 -19.31 -44.17
N SER A 60 -18.82 -18.18 -43.74
CA SER A 60 -19.38 -16.84 -43.93
C SER A 60 -18.74 -16.11 -45.12
N GLU A 61 -17.57 -16.55 -45.59
CA GLU A 61 -16.91 -16.02 -46.80
C GLU A 61 -17.63 -16.44 -48.10
N GLU A 62 -18.36 -17.57 -48.09
CA GLU A 62 -19.18 -18.02 -49.23
C GLU A 62 -20.42 -17.12 -49.49
N ASP A 63 -20.89 -16.36 -48.50
CA ASP A 63 -22.05 -15.45 -48.64
C ASP A 63 -21.67 -14.02 -49.09
N THR A 64 -20.37 -13.66 -49.08
CA THR A 64 -19.91 -12.27 -49.33
C THR A 64 -19.50 -11.95 -50.76
N SER A 65 -19.62 -12.89 -51.71
CA SER A 65 -19.23 -12.67 -53.11
C SER A 65 -20.16 -11.76 -53.92
N ASP A 66 -21.31 -11.33 -53.37
CA ASP A 66 -22.33 -10.57 -54.11
C ASP A 66 -22.62 -9.13 -53.58
N VAL A 67 -21.86 -8.61 -52.61
CA VAL A 67 -22.10 -7.25 -52.09
C VAL A 67 -21.19 -6.23 -52.79
N ALA A 68 -21.81 -5.29 -53.50
CA ALA A 68 -21.12 -4.20 -54.19
C ALA A 68 -20.25 -3.37 -53.21
N PRO A 69 -19.07 -2.89 -53.62
CA PRO A 69 -18.09 -2.22 -52.75
C PRO A 69 -18.51 -0.83 -52.20
N ASP A 70 -19.75 -0.41 -52.41
CA ASP A 70 -20.26 0.94 -52.13
C ASP A 70 -21.30 0.99 -51.00
N VAL A 71 -21.59 -0.15 -50.34
CA VAL A 71 -22.52 -0.21 -49.20
C VAL A 71 -21.73 -0.27 -47.90
N GLN A 72 -21.88 0.76 -47.07
CA GLN A 72 -21.28 0.82 -45.74
C GLN A 72 -21.88 -0.27 -44.85
N ASP A 73 -21.06 -1.26 -44.48
CA ASP A 73 -21.45 -2.35 -43.60
C ASP A 73 -21.29 -1.91 -42.14
N ASP A 74 -22.39 -1.51 -41.49
CA ASP A 74 -22.43 -1.11 -40.08
C ASP A 74 -22.39 -2.32 -39.11
N SER A 75 -21.89 -3.47 -39.55
CA SER A 75 -21.80 -4.66 -38.70
C SER A 75 -20.86 -4.45 -37.49
N VAL A 76 -21.28 -4.96 -36.33
CA VAL A 76 -20.49 -4.93 -35.09
C VAL A 76 -20.14 -6.35 -34.67
N LYS A 77 -18.85 -6.61 -34.43
CA LYS A 77 -18.33 -7.90 -33.99
C LYS A 77 -17.64 -7.71 -32.64
N ILE A 78 -18.02 -8.45 -31.62
CA ILE A 78 -17.42 -8.37 -30.29
C ILE A 78 -16.91 -9.76 -29.90
N PHE A 79 -15.60 -9.87 -29.71
CA PHE A 79 -14.93 -11.07 -29.26
C PHE A 79 -14.63 -10.95 -27.76
N PHE A 80 -15.24 -11.81 -26.95
CA PHE A 80 -14.89 -11.97 -25.54
C PHE A 80 -13.92 -13.14 -25.40
N ILE A 81 -12.71 -12.89 -24.92
CA ILE A 81 -11.62 -13.86 -24.85
C ILE A 81 -11.33 -14.14 -23.38
N SER A 82 -11.59 -15.36 -22.93
CA SER A 82 -11.24 -15.75 -21.56
C SER A 82 -9.73 -15.97 -21.42
N ALA A 83 -9.20 -15.60 -20.27
CA ALA A 83 -7.82 -15.80 -19.90
C ALA A 83 -7.75 -16.59 -18.59
N LYS A 84 -6.65 -17.31 -18.36
CA LYS A 84 -6.38 -17.94 -17.07
C LYS A 84 -5.33 -17.15 -16.31
N ARG A 85 -5.61 -16.87 -15.05
CA ARG A 85 -4.63 -16.27 -14.15
C ARG A 85 -3.57 -17.27 -13.73
N ARG A 86 -2.30 -16.85 -13.68
CA ARG A 86 -1.21 -17.64 -13.10
C ARG A 86 -1.37 -17.74 -11.57
N LYS A 87 -1.15 -18.91 -10.97
CA LYS A 87 -1.38 -19.12 -9.52
C LYS A 87 -0.55 -18.18 -8.62
N ASP A 88 0.66 -17.84 -9.07
CA ASP A 88 1.63 -17.07 -8.27
C ASP A 88 1.83 -15.64 -8.78
N SER A 89 1.03 -15.17 -9.76
CA SER A 89 1.11 -13.79 -10.23
C SER A 89 -0.24 -13.22 -10.69
N TYR A 90 -0.28 -11.92 -10.94
CA TYR A 90 -1.44 -11.25 -11.57
C TYR A 90 -1.41 -11.33 -13.10
N GLN A 91 -0.45 -12.04 -13.70
CA GLN A 91 -0.37 -12.22 -15.14
C GLN A 91 -1.51 -13.10 -15.63
N ILE A 92 -2.11 -12.68 -16.74
CA ILE A 92 -3.13 -13.43 -17.44
C ILE A 92 -2.48 -14.18 -18.60
N HIS A 93 -2.93 -15.41 -18.83
CA HIS A 93 -2.48 -16.24 -19.94
C HIS A 93 -3.66 -16.48 -20.89
N VAL A 94 -3.46 -16.07 -22.14
CA VAL A 94 -4.36 -16.36 -23.26
C VAL A 94 -3.64 -17.31 -24.21
N ASP A 95 -4.37 -18.19 -24.89
CA ASP A 95 -3.79 -19.05 -25.93
C ASP A 95 -3.21 -18.18 -27.07
N PRO A 96 -1.88 -18.24 -27.32
CA PRO A 96 -1.24 -17.47 -28.39
C PRO A 96 -1.85 -17.73 -29.77
N ARG A 97 -2.35 -18.95 -30.03
CA ARG A 97 -2.92 -19.32 -31.34
C ARG A 97 -4.22 -18.56 -31.63
N VAL A 98 -5.02 -18.31 -30.60
CA VAL A 98 -6.26 -17.54 -30.72
C VAL A 98 -5.94 -16.08 -31.03
N LEU A 99 -5.00 -15.50 -30.30
CA LEU A 99 -4.60 -14.11 -30.48
C LEU A 99 -3.92 -13.84 -31.83
N THR A 100 -3.05 -14.75 -32.29
CA THR A 100 -2.46 -14.65 -33.64
C THR A 100 -3.53 -14.73 -34.73
N TYR A 101 -4.51 -15.65 -34.60
CA TYR A 101 -5.61 -15.75 -35.56
C TYR A 101 -6.44 -14.46 -35.62
N LEU A 102 -6.75 -13.86 -34.47
CA LEU A 102 -7.50 -12.60 -34.41
C LEU A 102 -6.71 -11.41 -34.98
N GLN A 103 -5.38 -11.41 -34.81
CA GLN A 103 -4.51 -10.43 -35.42
C GLN A 103 -4.45 -10.55 -36.94
N GLU A 104 -4.28 -11.75 -37.48
CA GLU A 104 -4.22 -11.99 -38.92
C GLU A 104 -5.58 -11.77 -39.62
N SER A 105 -6.68 -12.19 -38.98
CA SER A 105 -8.00 -12.25 -39.64
C SER A 105 -8.87 -11.02 -39.37
N PHE A 106 -8.68 -10.33 -38.24
CA PHE A 106 -9.56 -9.23 -37.80
C PHE A 106 -8.79 -7.94 -37.44
N GLY A 107 -7.47 -7.90 -37.65
CA GLY A 107 -6.69 -6.67 -37.53
C GLY A 107 -6.42 -6.21 -36.11
N MET A 108 -6.34 -7.14 -35.14
CA MET A 108 -5.82 -6.84 -33.79
C MET A 108 -4.37 -6.30 -33.88
N SER A 109 -4.05 -5.25 -33.11
CA SER A 109 -2.71 -4.63 -33.18
C SER A 109 -1.63 -5.51 -32.57
N LYS A 110 -0.47 -5.60 -33.25
CA LYS A 110 0.74 -6.27 -32.73
C LYS A 110 1.19 -5.66 -31.40
N LYS A 111 1.12 -4.33 -31.24
CA LYS A 111 1.44 -3.65 -29.97
C LYS A 111 0.55 -4.15 -28.83
N PHE A 112 -0.76 -4.19 -29.06
CA PHE A 112 -1.73 -4.65 -28.06
C PHE A 112 -1.50 -6.10 -27.64
N LEU A 113 -1.09 -6.97 -28.58
CA LEU A 113 -0.70 -8.33 -28.26
C LEU A 113 0.53 -8.40 -27.35
N THR A 114 1.58 -7.66 -27.68
CA THR A 114 2.79 -7.58 -26.87
C THR A 114 2.44 -7.10 -25.46
N ASP A 115 1.67 -6.02 -25.36
CA ASP A 115 1.33 -5.42 -24.08
C ASP A 115 0.50 -6.35 -23.19
N ILE A 116 -0.41 -7.17 -23.74
CA ILE A 116 -1.18 -8.17 -22.95
C ILE A 116 -0.26 -9.15 -22.21
N TYR A 117 0.80 -9.61 -22.87
CA TYR A 117 1.72 -10.59 -22.29
C TYR A 117 2.83 -9.96 -21.45
N GLU A 118 3.17 -8.69 -21.70
CA GLU A 118 4.15 -7.93 -20.92
C GLU A 118 3.56 -7.23 -19.70
N THR A 119 2.22 -7.17 -19.58
CA THR A 119 1.56 -6.66 -18.38
C THR A 119 1.96 -7.51 -17.16
N GLU A 120 2.76 -6.92 -16.27
CA GLU A 120 3.16 -7.48 -14.98
C GLU A 120 2.28 -6.91 -13.85
N GLU A 121 2.50 -7.36 -12.62
CA GLU A 121 1.63 -7.11 -11.45
C GLU A 121 1.35 -5.62 -11.15
N TRP A 122 2.14 -4.69 -11.70
CA TRP A 122 2.05 -3.25 -11.44
C TRP A 122 1.95 -2.39 -12.71
N THR A 123 2.10 -2.99 -13.91
CA THR A 123 2.08 -2.27 -15.19
C THR A 123 0.72 -2.45 -15.86
N ARG A 124 -0.17 -1.48 -15.66
CA ARG A 124 -1.46 -1.45 -16.37
C ARG A 124 -1.20 -1.07 -17.82
N LEU A 125 -1.87 -1.75 -18.76
CA LEU A 125 -1.89 -1.37 -20.18
C LEU A 125 -2.26 0.12 -20.29
N ASP A 126 -1.48 0.86 -21.08
CA ASP A 126 -1.78 2.25 -21.40
C ASP A 126 -3.13 2.35 -22.14
N PHE A 127 -3.65 3.57 -22.28
CA PHE A 127 -4.72 3.82 -23.22
C PHE A 127 -4.19 4.66 -24.36
N GLY A 128 -4.68 4.38 -25.55
CA GLY A 128 -4.27 5.11 -26.74
C GLY A 128 -5.28 4.96 -27.86
N SER A 129 -5.28 5.94 -28.75
CA SER A 129 -6.06 5.93 -29.97
C SER A 129 -5.17 6.28 -31.15
N TYR A 130 -5.43 5.66 -32.29
CA TYR A 130 -4.82 6.00 -33.55
C TYR A 130 -5.90 6.11 -34.63
N ILE A 131 -5.84 7.18 -35.42
CA ILE A 131 -6.70 7.39 -36.58
C ILE A 131 -5.80 7.23 -37.80
N ASP A 132 -6.10 6.22 -38.61
CA ASP A 132 -5.46 6.03 -39.91
C ASP A 132 -6.27 6.78 -40.98
N PRO A 133 -5.71 7.85 -41.59
CA PRO A 133 -6.41 8.62 -42.61
C PRO A 133 -6.70 7.83 -43.90
N GLY A 134 -6.12 6.64 -44.08
CA GLY A 134 -6.25 5.87 -45.32
C GLY A 134 -5.42 6.47 -46.47
N SER A 135 -5.18 5.68 -47.52
CA SER A 135 -4.43 6.12 -48.70
C SER A 135 -5.22 7.03 -49.63
N ASP A 136 -6.56 6.94 -49.62
CA ASP A 136 -7.46 7.69 -50.49
C ASP A 136 -8.42 8.57 -49.66
N SER A 137 -8.55 9.83 -50.06
CA SER A 137 -9.39 10.87 -49.43
C SER A 137 -10.90 10.59 -49.48
N LEU A 138 -11.33 9.48 -50.11
CA LEU A 138 -12.73 9.09 -50.28
C LEU A 138 -13.22 8.13 -49.20
N HIS A 139 -12.32 7.48 -48.44
CA HIS A 139 -12.68 6.50 -47.42
C HIS A 139 -12.76 7.11 -46.02
N ILE A 140 -13.69 6.60 -45.20
CA ILE A 140 -13.79 6.96 -43.78
C ILE A 140 -12.50 6.48 -43.09
N PRO A 141 -11.78 7.35 -42.36
CA PRO A 141 -10.53 6.98 -41.71
C PRO A 141 -10.75 5.88 -40.68
N SER A 142 -9.84 4.91 -40.57
CA SER A 142 -10.01 3.84 -39.57
C SER A 142 -9.59 4.32 -38.18
N LEU A 143 -10.38 4.04 -37.16
CA LEU A 143 -10.10 4.38 -35.77
C LEU A 143 -9.76 3.11 -35.00
N CYS A 144 -8.61 3.08 -34.35
CA CYS A 144 -8.23 2.05 -33.39
C CYS A 144 -8.07 2.67 -32.02
N MET A 145 -8.62 2.05 -30.97
CA MET A 145 -8.41 2.47 -29.60
C MET A 145 -8.19 1.24 -28.71
N HIS A 146 -7.30 1.35 -27.74
CA HIS A 146 -7.09 0.32 -26.73
C HIS A 146 -7.01 0.94 -25.34
N TYR A 147 -7.40 0.16 -24.33
CA TYR A 147 -7.32 0.54 -22.93
C TYR A 147 -7.40 -0.69 -22.01
N GLY A 148 -6.81 -0.59 -20.83
CA GLY A 148 -6.87 -1.61 -19.80
C GLY A 148 -7.57 -1.14 -18.53
N PHE A 149 -8.26 -2.05 -17.85
CA PHE A 149 -8.89 -1.75 -16.56
C PHE A 149 -8.84 -2.90 -15.57
N TRP A 150 -8.99 -2.54 -14.30
CA TRP A 150 -9.09 -3.50 -13.20
C TRP A 150 -10.55 -3.66 -12.77
N THR A 151 -10.99 -4.90 -12.59
CA THR A 151 -12.31 -5.23 -12.06
C THR A 151 -12.19 -5.70 -10.60
N TRP A 152 -12.82 -4.97 -9.69
CA TRP A 152 -12.77 -5.25 -8.25
C TRP A 152 -13.83 -6.26 -7.81
N ASP A 153 -13.52 -6.96 -6.71
CA ASP A 153 -14.41 -7.85 -5.95
C ASP A 153 -15.07 -8.96 -6.80
N THR A 154 -14.31 -9.51 -7.76
CA THR A 154 -14.65 -10.73 -8.52
C THR A 154 -13.70 -11.86 -8.13
N GLU A 155 -14.13 -13.13 -8.27
CA GLU A 155 -13.30 -14.31 -7.95
C GLU A 155 -11.95 -14.29 -8.69
N ASP A 156 -11.92 -13.68 -9.88
CA ASP A 156 -10.76 -13.51 -10.74
C ASP A 156 -10.32 -12.04 -10.88
N SER A 157 -10.23 -11.28 -9.78
CA SER A 157 -9.77 -9.87 -9.84
C SER A 157 -8.41 -9.78 -10.54
N SER A 158 -8.41 -9.27 -11.78
CA SER A 158 -7.27 -9.23 -12.68
C SER A 158 -7.49 -8.15 -13.75
N HIS A 159 -6.46 -7.87 -14.53
CA HIS A 159 -6.53 -6.88 -15.60
C HIS A 159 -7.38 -7.40 -16.77
N SER A 160 -8.35 -6.59 -17.16
CA SER A 160 -9.13 -6.76 -18.38
C SER A 160 -8.63 -5.77 -19.43
N PHE A 161 -8.64 -6.17 -20.69
CA PHE A 161 -8.14 -5.35 -21.79
C PHE A 161 -9.18 -5.22 -22.90
N VAL A 162 -9.24 -4.05 -23.51
CA VAL A 162 -10.10 -3.78 -24.65
C VAL A 162 -9.28 -3.17 -25.76
N GLN A 163 -9.48 -3.68 -26.96
CA GLN A 163 -9.14 -2.98 -28.19
C GLN A 163 -10.37 -2.96 -29.08
N PHE A 164 -10.66 -1.82 -29.70
CA PHE A 164 -11.62 -1.78 -30.78
C PHE A 164 -11.03 -1.11 -32.01
N ARG A 165 -11.51 -1.56 -33.17
CA ARG A 165 -11.19 -1.00 -34.48
C ARG A 165 -12.50 -0.72 -35.22
N SER A 166 -12.70 0.51 -35.66
CA SER A 166 -13.80 0.93 -36.52
C SER A 166 -13.22 1.31 -37.88
N ASP A 167 -13.72 0.70 -38.95
CA ASP A 167 -13.37 1.03 -40.33
C ASP A 167 -14.64 1.08 -41.21
N SER A 168 -14.46 1.16 -42.52
CA SER A 168 -15.57 1.16 -43.49
C SER A 168 -16.32 -0.17 -43.59
N ARG A 169 -15.77 -1.26 -43.03
CA ARG A 169 -16.36 -2.62 -43.04
C ARG A 169 -17.07 -2.97 -41.74
N GLY A 170 -17.05 -2.08 -40.76
CA GLY A 170 -17.75 -2.24 -39.48
C GLY A 170 -16.86 -1.96 -38.27
N THR A 171 -17.37 -2.32 -37.09
CA THR A 171 -16.64 -2.15 -35.82
C THR A 171 -16.34 -3.50 -35.19
N THR A 172 -15.08 -3.75 -34.87
CA THR A 172 -14.63 -4.98 -34.22
C THR A 172 -14.04 -4.67 -32.85
N TYR A 173 -14.55 -5.34 -31.81
CA TYR A 173 -14.10 -5.26 -30.42
C TYR A 173 -13.42 -6.56 -29.99
N PHE A 174 -12.31 -6.42 -29.27
CA PHE A 174 -11.60 -7.49 -28.61
C PHE A 174 -11.58 -7.21 -27.11
N CYS A 175 -12.38 -7.97 -26.36
CA CYS A 175 -12.52 -7.86 -24.91
C CYS A 175 -11.83 -9.06 -24.25
N VAL A 176 -10.65 -8.84 -23.66
CA VAL A 176 -9.83 -9.88 -23.05
C VAL A 176 -10.02 -9.89 -21.55
N ASN A 177 -10.22 -11.09 -20.99
CA ASN A 177 -10.29 -11.37 -19.57
C ASN A 177 -11.41 -10.60 -18.83
N PHE A 178 -12.62 -10.65 -19.40
CA PHE A 178 -13.82 -10.08 -18.77
C PHE A 178 -14.48 -11.11 -17.85
N PRO A 179 -14.88 -10.75 -16.62
CA PRO A 179 -15.67 -11.63 -15.77
C PRO A 179 -16.99 -12.01 -16.42
N THR A 180 -17.47 -13.24 -16.20
CA THR A 180 -18.70 -13.77 -16.81
C THR A 180 -19.91 -12.86 -16.54
N SER A 181 -20.04 -12.35 -15.30
CA SER A 181 -21.10 -11.41 -14.92
C SER A 181 -21.07 -10.09 -15.69
N THR A 182 -19.88 -9.65 -16.12
CA THR A 182 -19.72 -8.44 -16.94
C THR A 182 -20.11 -8.72 -18.38
N VAL A 183 -19.70 -9.86 -18.93
CA VAL A 183 -20.08 -10.29 -20.29
C VAL A 183 -21.60 -10.39 -20.42
N GLU A 184 -22.27 -11.08 -19.50
CA GLU A 184 -23.73 -11.24 -19.50
C GLU A 184 -24.46 -9.90 -19.50
N ARG A 185 -24.03 -8.95 -18.66
CA ARG A 185 -24.64 -7.61 -18.57
C ARG A 185 -24.40 -6.76 -19.81
N ILE A 186 -23.23 -6.86 -20.43
CA ILE A 186 -22.94 -6.15 -21.69
C ILE A 186 -23.82 -6.73 -22.81
N VAL A 187 -23.90 -8.06 -22.92
CA VAL A 187 -24.75 -8.73 -23.93
C VAL A 187 -26.22 -8.39 -23.71
N GLU A 188 -26.69 -8.36 -22.46
CA GLU A 188 -28.05 -7.93 -22.12
C GLU A 188 -28.30 -6.46 -22.51
N GLY A 189 -27.37 -5.55 -22.18
CA GLY A 189 -27.49 -4.14 -22.53
C GLY A 189 -27.52 -3.88 -24.04
N ILE A 190 -26.73 -4.65 -24.80
CA ILE A 190 -26.76 -4.62 -26.27
C ILE A 190 -28.08 -5.16 -26.81
N SER A 191 -28.58 -6.27 -26.24
CA SER A 191 -29.83 -6.90 -26.66
C SER A 191 -31.06 -6.00 -26.44
N GLN A 192 -31.02 -5.14 -25.42
CA GLN A 192 -32.08 -4.14 -25.16
C GLN A 192 -32.03 -2.95 -26.13
N HIS A 193 -30.85 -2.63 -26.68
CA HIS A 193 -30.63 -1.45 -27.51
C HIS A 193 -29.79 -1.72 -28.78
N PRO A 194 -30.19 -2.67 -29.65
CA PRO A 194 -29.39 -3.08 -30.81
C PRO A 194 -29.04 -1.91 -31.74
N LYS A 195 -30.02 -1.05 -32.03
CA LYS A 195 -29.89 0.16 -32.87
C LYS A 195 -28.87 1.19 -32.38
N SER A 196 -28.52 1.18 -31.10
CA SER A 196 -27.51 2.11 -30.56
C SER A 196 -26.11 1.51 -30.60
N THR A 197 -25.96 0.21 -30.88
CA THR A 197 -24.67 -0.49 -30.83
C THR A 197 -23.76 -0.15 -32.00
N SER A 198 -24.32 0.24 -33.15
CA SER A 198 -23.56 0.77 -34.29
C SER A 198 -23.02 2.18 -34.06
N LYS A 199 -23.50 2.89 -33.02
CA LYS A 199 -22.97 4.21 -32.66
C LYS A 199 -21.56 4.08 -32.10
N LEU A 200 -20.71 5.02 -32.52
CA LEU A 200 -19.33 5.10 -32.05
C LEU A 200 -19.27 5.14 -30.51
N LEU A 201 -18.38 4.33 -29.93
CA LEU A 201 -18.12 4.23 -28.49
C LEU A 201 -19.31 3.81 -27.62
N PHE A 202 -20.43 3.36 -28.19
CA PHE A 202 -21.59 2.94 -27.38
C PHE A 202 -21.23 1.73 -26.49
N VAL A 203 -20.56 0.72 -27.04
CA VAL A 203 -20.09 -0.43 -26.27
C VAL A 203 -19.13 0.01 -25.16
N ASP A 204 -18.24 0.95 -25.44
CA ASP A 204 -17.31 1.52 -24.45
C ASP A 204 -18.03 2.25 -23.31
N THR A 205 -19.16 2.92 -23.58
CA THR A 205 -19.99 3.51 -22.52
C THR A 205 -20.61 2.45 -21.62
N LEU A 206 -21.05 1.31 -22.18
CA LEU A 206 -21.59 0.18 -21.39
C LEU A 206 -20.50 -0.47 -20.54
N ILE A 207 -19.31 -0.69 -21.13
CA ILE A 207 -18.14 -1.22 -20.43
C ILE A 207 -17.78 -0.28 -19.27
N THR A 208 -17.69 1.02 -19.54
CA THR A 208 -17.33 2.03 -18.53
C THR A 208 -18.36 2.12 -17.38
N ASP A 209 -19.67 2.04 -17.67
CA ASP A 209 -20.69 2.00 -16.62
C ASP A 209 -20.55 0.74 -15.74
N ASP A 210 -20.24 -0.41 -16.35
CA ASP A 210 -20.03 -1.64 -15.59
C ASP A 210 -18.76 -1.60 -14.72
N ILE A 211 -17.68 -1.00 -15.24
CA ILE A 211 -16.46 -0.73 -14.48
C ILE A 211 -16.79 0.14 -13.26
N LEU A 212 -17.43 1.29 -13.48
CA LEU A 212 -17.81 2.21 -12.39
C LEU A 212 -18.70 1.55 -11.34
N ARG A 213 -19.56 0.61 -11.75
CA ARG A 213 -20.37 -0.20 -10.85
C ARG A 213 -19.53 -1.13 -9.98
N SER A 214 -18.50 -1.78 -10.53
CA SER A 214 -17.53 -2.58 -9.76
C SER A 214 -16.80 -1.71 -8.73
N TYR A 215 -16.31 -0.52 -9.13
CA TYR A 215 -15.69 0.43 -8.19
C TYR A 215 -16.64 0.86 -7.07
N ARG A 216 -17.91 1.14 -7.38
CA ARG A 216 -18.92 1.47 -6.37
C ARG A 216 -19.09 0.34 -5.35
N GLN A 217 -19.14 -0.91 -5.80
CA GLN A 217 -19.24 -2.07 -4.91
C GLN A 217 -17.99 -2.20 -4.04
N ALA A 218 -16.81 -2.01 -4.63
CA ALA A 218 -15.53 -2.07 -3.93
C ALA A 218 -15.42 -1.03 -2.82
N ILE A 219 -15.79 0.22 -3.12
CA ILE A 219 -15.86 1.33 -2.15
C ILE A 219 -16.85 0.99 -1.03
N SER A 220 -18.03 0.49 -1.37
CA SER A 220 -19.05 0.12 -0.38
C SER A 220 -18.57 -0.98 0.57
N SER A 221 -17.95 -2.03 0.04
CA SER A 221 -17.38 -3.14 0.82
C SER A 221 -16.31 -2.66 1.80
N ARG A 222 -15.35 -1.85 1.34
CA ARG A 222 -14.25 -1.32 2.17
C ARG A 222 -14.73 -0.30 3.19
N ASN A 223 -15.73 0.53 2.86
CA ASN A 223 -16.34 1.42 3.83
C ASN A 223 -17.05 0.66 4.96
N LYS A 224 -17.72 -0.47 4.66
CA LYS A 224 -18.28 -1.34 5.71
C LYS A 224 -17.20 -1.89 6.63
N GLN A 225 -16.05 -2.29 6.09
CA GLN A 225 -14.90 -2.74 6.87
C GLN A 225 -14.35 -1.61 7.76
N LEU A 226 -14.18 -0.40 7.22
CA LEU A 226 -13.75 0.76 8.00
C LEU A 226 -14.71 1.05 9.16
N ILE A 227 -16.02 1.09 8.90
CA ILE A 227 -17.03 1.30 9.93
C ILE A 227 -17.00 0.19 10.98
N SER A 228 -16.74 -1.07 10.59
CA SER A 228 -16.61 -2.17 11.54
C SER A 228 -15.45 -1.95 12.51
N ILE A 229 -14.27 -1.54 12.01
CA ILE A 229 -13.09 -1.23 12.82
C ILE A 229 -13.37 -0.03 13.74
N GLU A 230 -14.07 0.99 13.26
CA GLU A 230 -14.38 2.17 14.08
C GLU A 230 -15.41 1.91 15.18
N ARG A 231 -16.24 0.89 15.02
CA ARG A 231 -17.22 0.46 16.02
C ARG A 231 -16.64 -0.52 17.03
N GLU A 232 -15.50 -1.14 16.73
CA GLU A 232 -14.78 -1.99 17.67
C GLU A 232 -14.36 -1.16 18.89
N THR A 233 -15.18 -1.26 19.94
CA THR A 233 -14.96 -0.60 21.24
C THR A 233 -13.99 -1.41 22.10
N ASP A 234 -13.84 -2.69 21.76
CA ASP A 234 -13.02 -3.63 22.50
C ASP A 234 -11.54 -3.42 22.20
N ARG A 235 -10.70 -3.62 23.22
CA ARG A 235 -9.24 -3.44 23.15
C ARG A 235 -8.57 -4.59 22.38
N SER A 236 -9.02 -4.91 21.17
CA SER A 236 -8.14 -5.65 20.26
C SER A 236 -6.80 -4.94 20.23
N SER A 237 -5.68 -5.69 20.30
CA SER A 237 -4.34 -5.10 20.34
C SER A 237 -4.25 -4.00 19.29
N ILE A 238 -3.79 -2.81 19.69
CA ILE A 238 -3.64 -1.65 18.81
C ILE A 238 -2.91 -2.07 17.52
N GLY A 239 -1.95 -3.00 17.61
CA GLY A 239 -1.25 -3.55 16.46
C GLY A 239 -2.14 -4.25 15.42
N GLU A 240 -3.20 -4.96 15.83
CA GLU A 240 -4.10 -5.66 14.90
C GLU A 240 -5.02 -4.68 14.16
N GLN A 241 -5.59 -3.70 14.86
CA GLN A 241 -6.37 -2.63 14.22
C GLN A 241 -5.49 -1.84 13.25
N THR A 242 -4.27 -1.52 13.63
CA THR A 242 -3.31 -0.82 12.76
C THR A 242 -3.01 -1.61 11.50
N LYS A 243 -2.79 -2.93 11.57
CA LYS A 243 -2.59 -3.78 10.38
C LYS A 243 -3.81 -3.76 9.45
N ARG A 244 -5.02 -3.92 9.99
CA ARG A 244 -6.27 -3.88 9.20
C ARG A 244 -6.48 -2.52 8.54
N LEU A 245 -6.22 -1.43 9.26
CA LEU A 245 -6.31 -0.07 8.71
C LEU A 245 -5.26 0.19 7.64
N HIS A 246 -4.03 -0.32 7.79
CA HIS A 246 -3.01 -0.23 6.73
C HIS A 246 -3.43 -0.99 5.47
N ALA A 247 -3.95 -2.22 5.60
CA ALA A 247 -4.47 -2.97 4.45
C ALA A 247 -5.61 -2.23 3.73
N LEU A 248 -6.50 -1.60 4.49
CA LEU A 248 -7.54 -0.72 3.94
C LEU A 248 -6.95 0.51 3.27
N SER A 249 -5.95 1.16 3.86
CA SER A 249 -5.29 2.34 3.29
C SER A 249 -4.65 2.03 1.94
N VAL A 250 -3.96 0.89 1.81
CA VAL A 250 -3.41 0.40 0.54
C VAL A 250 -4.53 0.19 -0.48
N SER A 251 -5.62 -0.48 -0.08
CA SER A 251 -6.77 -0.72 -0.97
C SER A 251 -7.42 0.59 -1.44
N TRP A 252 -7.57 1.58 -0.55
CA TRP A 252 -8.10 2.90 -0.90
C TRP A 252 -7.18 3.65 -1.85
N HIS A 253 -5.87 3.54 -1.65
CA HIS A 253 -4.88 4.14 -2.55
C HIS A 253 -5.00 3.57 -3.97
N THR A 254 -5.06 2.24 -4.11
CA THR A 254 -5.23 1.58 -5.42
C THR A 254 -6.53 2.01 -6.10
N ILE A 255 -7.67 1.93 -5.40
CA ILE A 255 -8.98 2.37 -5.93
C ILE A 255 -8.94 3.84 -6.36
N TYR A 256 -8.34 4.70 -5.54
CA TYR A 256 -8.25 6.12 -5.84
C TYR A 256 -7.41 6.40 -7.09
N LYS A 257 -6.26 5.73 -7.21
CA LYS A 257 -5.41 5.81 -8.42
C LYS A 257 -6.17 5.32 -9.65
N ASP A 258 -6.80 4.14 -9.56
CA ASP A 258 -7.54 3.56 -10.68
C ASP A 258 -8.69 4.46 -11.17
N LEU A 259 -9.35 5.18 -10.25
CA LEU A 259 -10.40 6.15 -10.59
C LEU A 259 -9.84 7.41 -11.24
N ILE A 260 -8.61 7.83 -10.92
CA ILE A 260 -7.92 8.90 -11.67
C ILE A 260 -7.66 8.43 -13.09
N ASP A 261 -7.09 7.24 -13.25
CA ASP A 261 -6.75 6.67 -14.55
C ASP A 261 -8.00 6.50 -15.43
N LEU A 262 -9.11 6.04 -14.82
CA LEU A 262 -10.40 5.91 -15.49
C LEU A 262 -11.02 7.28 -15.86
N GLU A 263 -10.89 8.28 -14.99
CA GLU A 263 -11.33 9.65 -15.30
C GLU A 263 -10.60 10.18 -16.55
N GLU A 264 -9.29 9.97 -16.63
CA GLU A 264 -8.48 10.41 -17.76
C GLU A 264 -8.79 9.63 -19.04
N GLN A 265 -9.04 8.32 -18.91
CA GLN A 265 -9.49 7.47 -20.01
C GLN A 265 -10.84 7.94 -20.58
N ILE A 266 -11.82 8.31 -19.73
CA ILE A 266 -13.13 8.82 -20.17
C ILE A 266 -12.97 10.15 -20.92
N LYS A 267 -12.11 11.05 -20.42
CA LYS A 267 -11.78 12.30 -21.12
C LYS A 267 -11.15 12.04 -22.49
N HIS A 268 -10.25 11.06 -22.57
CA HIS A 268 -9.64 10.65 -23.84
C HIS A 268 -10.68 10.11 -24.82
N MET A 269 -11.57 9.21 -24.39
CA MET A 269 -12.68 8.70 -25.22
C MET A 269 -13.56 9.83 -25.75
N ARG A 270 -13.84 10.83 -24.91
CA ARG A 270 -14.63 12.01 -25.30
C ARG A 270 -13.91 12.88 -26.32
N GLN A 271 -12.60 13.08 -26.16
CA GLN A 271 -11.77 13.76 -27.16
C GLN A 271 -11.80 13.02 -28.50
N VAL A 272 -11.59 11.70 -28.48
CA VAL A 272 -11.63 10.85 -29.69
C VAL A 272 -12.99 10.91 -30.36
N SER A 273 -14.08 10.84 -29.58
CA SER A 273 -15.45 10.98 -30.08
C SER A 273 -15.64 12.30 -30.83
N ASN A 274 -15.15 13.41 -30.26
CA ASN A 274 -15.29 14.74 -30.85
C ASN A 274 -14.41 14.94 -32.09
N THR A 275 -13.20 14.36 -32.10
CA THR A 275 -12.31 14.39 -33.26
C THR A 275 -12.84 13.53 -34.41
N TYR A 276 -13.48 12.40 -34.11
CA TYR A 276 -13.97 11.46 -35.12
C TYR A 276 -15.41 11.77 -35.59
N ALA A 277 -16.19 12.52 -34.81
CA ALA A 277 -17.57 12.90 -35.13
C ALA A 277 -17.75 13.46 -36.56
N PRO A 278 -16.91 14.39 -37.07
CA PRO A 278 -17.04 14.96 -38.41
C PRO A 278 -17.03 13.92 -39.54
N TYR A 279 -16.27 12.83 -39.37
CA TYR A 279 -16.10 11.81 -40.39
C TYR A 279 -17.34 10.89 -40.52
N LYS A 280 -18.05 10.62 -39.42
CA LYS A 280 -19.30 9.84 -39.45
C LYS A 280 -20.54 10.70 -39.75
N SER A 281 -20.54 11.99 -39.39
CA SER A 281 -21.69 12.88 -39.62
C SER A 281 -21.95 13.21 -41.10
N SER A 282 -20.97 13.04 -41.99
CA SER A 282 -21.15 13.24 -43.43
C SER A 282 -21.97 12.13 -44.10
N ALA A 283 -22.10 10.95 -43.46
CA ALA A 283 -22.85 9.81 -43.97
C ALA A 283 -24.25 9.63 -43.34
N SER A 284 -24.54 10.30 -42.21
CA SER A 284 -25.84 10.20 -41.53
C SER A 284 -26.31 11.58 -41.02
N GLN A 285 -27.40 12.06 -41.64
CA GLN A 285 -27.98 13.36 -41.37
C GLN A 285 -28.69 13.35 -40.00
N GLY A 286 -28.00 13.85 -38.97
CA GLY A 286 -28.62 14.32 -37.74
C GLY A 286 -28.41 13.46 -36.49
N ARG A 287 -27.97 14.16 -35.41
CA ARG A 287 -27.99 13.77 -33.99
C ARG A 287 -26.73 13.06 -33.43
N SER A 288 -25.60 13.74 -33.57
CA SER A 288 -24.32 13.44 -32.86
C SER A 288 -24.26 14.01 -31.42
N ASP A 289 -25.38 14.04 -30.68
CA ASP A 289 -25.45 14.77 -29.38
C ASP A 289 -25.54 13.84 -28.14
N GLY A 290 -25.81 12.54 -28.34
CA GLY A 290 -26.03 11.61 -27.23
C GLY A 290 -24.75 11.05 -26.58
N THR A 291 -23.73 10.70 -27.38
CA THR A 291 -22.54 10.00 -26.87
C THR A 291 -21.66 10.89 -25.99
N ASP A 292 -21.42 12.15 -26.37
CA ASP A 292 -20.68 13.10 -25.54
C ASP A 292 -21.40 13.34 -24.20
N GLN A 293 -22.73 13.48 -24.23
CA GLN A 293 -23.53 13.63 -23.02
C GLN A 293 -23.43 12.40 -22.09
N LEU A 294 -23.48 11.17 -22.65
CA LEU A 294 -23.31 9.94 -21.89
C LEU A 294 -21.90 9.83 -21.28
N LEU A 295 -20.86 10.13 -22.07
CA LEU A 295 -19.47 10.13 -21.59
C LEU A 295 -19.27 11.18 -20.47
N HIS A 296 -19.84 12.38 -20.62
CA HIS A 296 -19.81 13.41 -19.58
C HIS A 296 -20.53 12.98 -18.30
N GLN A 297 -21.66 12.25 -18.41
CA GLN A 297 -22.33 11.67 -17.25
C GLN A 297 -21.46 10.62 -16.55
N LEU A 298 -20.77 9.77 -17.31
CA LEU A 298 -19.82 8.78 -16.77
C LEU A 298 -18.60 9.45 -16.11
N GLU A 299 -18.08 10.51 -16.71
CA GLU A 299 -17.00 11.34 -16.14
C GLU A 299 -17.42 11.91 -14.77
N THR A 300 -18.62 12.49 -14.70
CA THR A 300 -19.16 13.06 -13.46
C THR A 300 -19.37 11.99 -12.38
N LYS A 301 -19.86 10.80 -12.76
CA LYS A 301 -19.97 9.63 -11.86
C LYS A 301 -18.60 9.18 -11.36
N CYS A 302 -17.59 9.11 -12.23
CA CYS A 302 -16.22 8.74 -11.87
C CYS A 302 -15.64 9.73 -10.85
N GLN A 303 -15.74 11.04 -11.12
CA GLN A 303 -15.31 12.10 -10.22
C GLN A 303 -16.01 12.04 -8.85
N PHE A 304 -17.30 11.64 -8.83
CA PHE A 304 -18.00 11.41 -7.58
C PHE A 304 -17.38 10.25 -6.79
N TYR A 305 -17.18 9.08 -7.39
CA TYR A 305 -16.55 7.95 -6.70
C TYR A 305 -15.10 8.23 -6.28
N ARG A 306 -14.33 8.97 -7.10
CA ARG A 306 -12.97 9.38 -6.77
C ARG A 306 -12.92 10.24 -5.50
N ARG A 307 -13.84 11.19 -5.36
CA ARG A 307 -13.96 12.01 -4.15
C ARG A 307 -14.28 11.16 -2.91
N TRP A 308 -15.19 10.20 -3.03
CA TRP A 308 -15.50 9.29 -1.93
C TRP A 308 -14.30 8.43 -1.52
N ALA A 309 -13.58 7.86 -2.48
CA ALA A 309 -12.37 7.09 -2.23
C ALA A 309 -11.30 7.96 -1.51
N MET A 310 -11.12 9.21 -1.93
CA MET A 310 -10.22 10.16 -1.25
C MET A 310 -10.66 10.42 0.20
N THR A 311 -11.94 10.75 0.43
CA THR A 311 -12.44 11.01 1.79
C THR A 311 -12.27 9.80 2.72
N TYR A 312 -12.52 8.58 2.23
CA TYR A 312 -12.34 7.38 3.04
C TYR A 312 -10.87 7.03 3.28
N ARG A 313 -10.00 7.29 2.30
CA ARG A 313 -8.55 7.19 2.49
C ARG A 313 -8.10 8.13 3.62
N ASP A 314 -8.49 9.40 3.54
CA ASP A 314 -8.07 10.42 4.51
C ASP A 314 -8.63 10.11 5.90
N ARG A 315 -9.87 9.61 5.99
CA ARG A 315 -10.46 9.10 7.25
C ARG A 315 -9.67 7.90 7.80
N THR A 316 -9.27 6.96 6.96
CA THR A 316 -8.47 5.79 7.36
C THR A 316 -7.10 6.22 7.88
N THR A 317 -6.42 7.14 7.18
CA THR A 317 -5.15 7.74 7.62
C THR A 317 -5.31 8.46 8.96
N GLY A 318 -6.39 9.23 9.14
CA GLY A 318 -6.69 9.87 10.42
C GLY A 318 -6.83 8.88 11.57
N ARG A 319 -7.43 7.71 11.33
CA ARG A 319 -7.53 6.64 12.33
C ARG A 319 -6.19 5.99 12.66
N ILE A 320 -5.36 5.74 11.66
CA ILE A 320 -4.00 5.22 11.86
C ILE A 320 -3.20 6.19 12.75
N ASN A 321 -3.24 7.49 12.44
CA ASN A 321 -2.54 8.50 13.23
C ASN A 321 -3.07 8.56 14.68
N LEU A 322 -4.39 8.48 14.88
CA LEU A 322 -4.99 8.42 16.20
C LEU A 322 -4.49 7.20 17.00
N LEU A 323 -4.46 6.01 16.39
CA LEU A 323 -3.96 4.81 17.06
C LEU A 323 -2.49 4.92 17.42
N HIS A 324 -1.66 5.50 16.54
CA HIS A 324 -0.26 5.78 16.87
C HIS A 324 -0.13 6.72 18.07
N HIS A 325 -0.90 7.81 18.13
CA HIS A 325 -0.87 8.71 19.28
C HIS A 325 -1.31 8.02 20.58
N LEU A 326 -2.31 7.15 20.53
CA LEU A 326 -2.76 6.37 21.69
C LEU A 326 -1.71 5.35 22.15
N ALA A 327 -1.04 4.67 21.21
CA ALA A 327 0.07 3.76 21.52
C ALA A 327 1.22 4.51 22.21
N THR A 328 1.68 5.62 21.62
CA THR A 328 2.73 6.45 22.21
C THR A 328 2.33 7.01 23.58
N GLN A 329 1.07 7.39 23.78
CA GLN A 329 0.59 7.85 25.08
C GLN A 329 0.62 6.74 26.14
N GLN A 330 0.28 5.51 25.76
CA GLN A 330 0.36 4.35 26.64
C GLN A 330 1.81 4.07 27.03
N ASP A 331 2.73 4.07 26.07
CA ASP A 331 4.16 3.86 26.32
C ASP A 331 4.75 4.94 27.22
N ASN A 332 4.37 6.21 27.00
CA ASN A 332 4.77 7.31 27.87
C ASN A 332 4.28 7.14 29.32
N ARG A 333 3.05 6.66 29.52
CA ARG A 333 2.53 6.36 30.88
C ARG A 333 3.27 5.22 31.54
N LEU A 334 3.58 4.16 30.78
CA LEU A 334 4.38 3.04 31.28
C LEU A 334 5.78 3.49 31.67
N ASN A 335 6.44 4.29 30.82
CA ASN A 335 7.76 4.87 31.09
C ASN A 335 7.74 5.78 32.33
N GLN A 336 6.70 6.61 32.50
CA GLN A 336 6.52 7.41 33.71
C GLN A 336 6.35 6.53 34.96
N HIS A 337 5.57 5.45 34.88
CA HIS A 337 5.40 4.53 35.99
C HIS A 337 6.71 3.82 36.34
N ILE A 338 7.44 3.32 35.34
CA ILE A 338 8.75 2.69 35.52
C ILE A 338 9.74 3.69 36.15
N SER A 339 9.75 4.95 35.71
CA SER A 339 10.58 6.00 36.31
C SER A 339 10.22 6.26 37.78
N ASN A 340 8.93 6.34 38.11
CA ASN A 340 8.46 6.49 39.49
C ASN A 340 8.85 5.30 40.37
N VAL A 341 8.71 4.07 39.87
CA VAL A 341 9.14 2.87 40.61
C VAL A 341 10.66 2.87 40.78
N THR A 342 11.41 3.20 39.73
CA THR A 342 12.88 3.25 39.76
C THR A 342 13.37 4.28 40.78
N THR A 343 12.74 5.46 40.84
CA THR A 343 13.09 6.49 41.84
C THR A 343 12.74 6.05 43.25
N GLN A 344 11.59 5.39 43.48
CA GLN A 344 11.24 4.82 44.77
C GLN A 344 12.25 3.74 45.22
N VAL A 345 12.62 2.84 44.31
CA VAL A 345 13.65 1.82 44.56
C VAL A 345 14.99 2.47 44.89
N ALA A 346 15.39 3.52 44.17
CA ALA A 346 16.63 4.25 44.47
C ALA A 346 16.58 4.91 45.86
N LEU A 347 15.45 5.49 46.27
CA LEU A 347 15.26 6.07 47.61
C LEU A 347 15.29 5.00 48.72
N GLN A 348 14.67 3.85 48.50
CA GLN A 348 14.74 2.71 49.44
C GLN A 348 16.17 2.19 49.56
N THR A 349 16.85 1.98 48.44
CA THR A 349 18.26 1.57 48.41
C THR A 349 19.16 2.56 49.15
N GLN A 350 18.89 3.87 49.04
CA GLN A 350 19.60 4.89 49.79
C GLN A 350 19.38 4.76 51.32
N ARG A 351 18.15 4.49 51.76
CA ARG A 351 17.83 4.27 53.19
C ARG A 351 18.45 2.98 53.72
N ASP A 352 18.45 1.91 52.93
CA ASP A 352 19.11 0.65 53.27
C ASP A 352 20.62 0.86 53.40
N SER A 353 21.22 1.65 52.51
CA SER A 353 22.63 2.05 52.60
C SER A 353 22.94 2.84 53.87
N ALA A 354 22.02 3.70 54.33
CA ALA A 354 22.17 4.44 55.59
C ALA A 354 22.06 3.50 56.82
N SER A 355 21.20 2.50 56.76
CA SER A 355 21.08 1.46 57.80
C SER A 355 22.34 0.59 57.86
N MET A 356 22.86 0.19 56.69
CA MET A 356 24.14 -0.53 56.57
C MET A 356 25.29 0.27 57.18
N PHE A 357 25.34 1.57 56.93
CA PHE A 357 26.33 2.46 57.54
C PHE A 357 26.22 2.48 59.07
N THR A 358 24.99 2.55 59.61
CA THR A 358 24.76 2.57 61.06
C THR A 358 25.29 1.29 61.73
N LEU A 359 25.01 0.11 61.18
CA LEU A 359 25.54 -1.15 61.71
C LEU A 359 27.07 -1.19 61.65
N ALA A 360 27.67 -0.75 60.54
CA ALA A 360 29.12 -0.69 60.40
C ALA A 360 29.75 0.22 61.47
N VAL A 361 29.14 1.38 61.76
CA VAL A 361 29.59 2.28 62.85
C VAL A 361 29.51 1.58 64.20
N VAL A 362 28.37 0.96 64.51
CA VAL A 362 28.17 0.23 65.78
C VAL A 362 29.22 -0.86 65.95
N THR A 363 29.40 -1.72 64.95
CA THR A 363 30.42 -2.79 65.01
C THR A 363 31.84 -2.24 65.21
N THR A 364 32.18 -1.11 64.57
CA THR A 364 33.50 -0.47 64.69
C THR A 364 33.78 0.03 66.12
N ILE A 365 32.74 0.46 66.85
CA ILE A 365 32.86 0.91 68.25
C ILE A 365 33.00 -0.27 69.20
N PHE A 366 32.23 -1.34 69.01
CA PHE A 366 32.18 -2.48 69.95
C PHE A 366 33.30 -3.51 69.75
N LEU A 367 33.84 -3.64 68.53
CA LEU A 367 34.81 -4.70 68.20
C LEU A 367 36.15 -4.55 68.94
N PRO A 368 36.76 -3.36 69.08
CA PRO A 368 38.04 -3.21 69.81
C PRO A 368 37.93 -3.54 71.31
N PRO A 369 36.94 -3.03 72.07
CA PRO A 369 36.76 -3.42 73.47
C PRO A 369 36.46 -4.92 73.65
N THR A 370 35.68 -5.52 72.75
CA THR A 370 35.35 -6.95 72.81
C THR A 370 36.58 -7.83 72.57
N PHE A 371 37.45 -7.46 71.63
CA PHE A 371 38.72 -8.14 71.41
C PHE A 371 39.62 -8.07 72.64
N VAL A 372 39.75 -6.87 73.21
CA VAL A 372 40.52 -6.67 74.45
C VAL A 372 39.95 -7.51 75.60
N ALA A 373 38.62 -7.53 75.78
CA ALA A 373 37.95 -8.36 76.78
C ALA A 373 38.19 -9.86 76.55
N GLY A 374 38.16 -10.33 75.30
CA GLY A 374 38.47 -11.72 74.94
C GLY A 374 39.92 -12.10 75.28
N VAL A 375 40.88 -11.22 74.98
CA VAL A 375 42.30 -11.42 75.33
C VAL A 375 42.49 -11.50 76.85
N PHE A 376 41.86 -10.59 77.61
CA PHE A 376 41.90 -10.60 79.08
C PHE A 376 41.12 -11.77 79.70
N GLY A 377 40.18 -12.38 78.98
CA GLY A 377 39.41 -13.55 79.41
C GLY A 377 40.13 -14.89 79.17
N THR A 378 41.27 -14.91 78.47
CA THR A 378 42.11 -16.11 78.35
C THR A 378 42.88 -16.36 79.65
N PRO A 379 43.22 -17.62 79.99
CA PRO A 379 43.93 -17.97 81.24
C PRO A 379 45.36 -17.40 81.34
N PHE A 380 45.80 -16.61 80.37
CA PHE A 380 47.05 -15.84 80.44
C PHE A 380 47.04 -14.76 81.54
N PHE A 381 45.85 -14.35 82.02
CA PHE A 381 45.67 -13.41 83.14
C PHE A 381 44.97 -14.09 84.33
N ASP A 382 45.54 -15.18 84.85
CA ASP A 382 45.05 -15.82 86.08
C ASP A 382 45.54 -15.06 87.32
N THR A 383 44.63 -14.39 88.05
CA THR A 383 44.92 -13.84 89.38
C THR A 383 44.34 -14.76 90.45
N GLY A 384 45.13 -15.76 90.86
CA GLY A 384 45.12 -16.36 92.20
C GLY A 384 43.80 -16.91 92.73
N VAL A 385 43.74 -18.24 92.84
CA VAL A 385 42.68 -19.05 93.48
C VAL A 385 42.28 -18.53 94.88
N SER A 386 41.12 -17.90 95.02
CA SER A 386 40.26 -18.04 96.20
C SER A 386 38.83 -17.54 95.92
N SER A 387 37.85 -18.36 96.25
CA SER A 387 36.41 -18.16 96.10
C SER A 387 35.87 -17.01 96.96
N SER A 388 36.00 -15.79 96.45
CA SER A 388 35.31 -14.56 96.87
C SER A 388 35.47 -13.54 95.73
N LEU A 389 34.40 -12.84 95.34
CA LEU A 389 34.41 -11.79 94.31
C LEU A 389 35.31 -10.61 94.75
N ILE A 390 36.62 -10.73 94.53
CA ILE A 390 37.59 -9.65 94.75
C ILE A 390 37.86 -9.01 93.40
N VAL A 391 37.48 -7.74 93.25
CA VAL A 391 37.87 -6.91 92.11
C VAL A 391 39.39 -6.79 92.12
N SER A 392 40.08 -7.39 91.14
CA SER A 392 41.53 -7.31 91.02
C SER A 392 41.99 -5.85 90.90
N HIS A 393 43.05 -5.48 91.63
CA HIS A 393 43.64 -4.12 91.63
C HIS A 393 44.09 -3.65 90.23
N HIS A 394 44.20 -4.56 89.26
CA HIS A 394 44.58 -4.30 87.87
C HIS A 394 43.40 -3.99 86.93
N PHE A 395 42.18 -3.85 87.45
CA PHE A 395 40.98 -3.51 86.65
C PHE A 395 41.17 -2.25 85.78
N TRP A 396 42.00 -1.29 86.22
CA TRP A 396 42.32 -0.06 85.47
C TRP A 396 43.07 -0.27 84.16
N ILE A 397 43.74 -1.42 83.97
CA ILE A 397 44.47 -1.71 82.72
C ILE A 397 43.50 -1.91 81.55
N PHE A 398 42.34 -2.52 81.81
CA PHE A 398 41.31 -2.74 80.80
C PHE A 398 40.83 -1.44 80.13
N PRO A 399 40.31 -0.42 80.86
CA PRO A 399 39.94 0.85 80.24
C PRO A 399 41.15 1.63 79.71
N ALA A 400 42.33 1.51 80.34
CA ALA A 400 43.54 2.19 79.87
C ALA A 400 44.03 1.70 78.49
N VAL A 401 43.73 0.46 78.10
CA VAL A 401 44.08 -0.09 76.77
C VAL A 401 42.89 -0.01 75.81
N ALA A 402 41.68 -0.32 76.25
CA ALA A 402 40.50 -0.38 75.39
C ALA A 402 40.10 0.99 74.83
N VAL A 403 40.16 2.06 75.64
CA VAL A 403 39.79 3.42 75.23
C VAL A 403 40.71 3.96 74.10
N PRO A 404 42.05 3.99 74.24
CA PRO A 404 42.91 4.51 73.18
C PRO A 404 42.88 3.66 71.91
N LEU A 405 42.73 2.34 72.03
CA LEU A 405 42.58 1.46 70.87
C LEU A 405 41.30 1.80 70.09
N THR A 406 40.19 2.03 70.79
CA THR A 406 38.92 2.43 70.17
C THR A 406 39.03 3.80 69.48
N VAL A 407 39.69 4.77 70.13
CA VAL A 407 39.95 6.09 69.53
C VAL A 407 40.84 5.98 68.27
N CYS A 408 41.85 5.12 68.28
CA CYS A 408 42.73 4.89 67.14
C CYS A 408 41.96 4.31 65.94
N VAL A 409 41.16 3.26 66.16
CA VAL A 409 40.35 2.62 65.12
C VAL A 409 39.33 3.60 64.53
N LEU A 410 38.62 4.36 65.37
CA LEU A 410 37.68 5.39 64.92
C LEU A 410 38.39 6.51 64.15
N GLY A 411 39.57 6.95 64.60
CA GLY A 411 40.36 7.98 63.94
C GLY A 411 40.80 7.58 62.53
N VAL A 412 41.34 6.35 62.38
CA VAL A 412 41.74 5.79 61.08
C VAL A 412 40.53 5.63 60.16
N TRP A 413 39.41 5.10 60.66
CA TRP A 413 38.19 4.91 59.88
C TRP A 413 37.59 6.23 59.41
N LEU A 414 37.47 7.24 60.28
CA LEU A 414 36.97 8.57 59.91
C LEU A 414 37.84 9.25 58.87
N TRP A 415 39.17 9.14 58.99
CA TRP A 415 40.09 9.68 58.01
C TRP A 415 39.95 9.02 56.64
N TRP A 416 39.86 7.69 56.60
CA TRP A 416 39.67 6.94 55.36
C TRP A 416 38.30 7.23 54.71
N PHE A 417 37.23 7.24 55.52
CA PHE A 417 35.87 7.51 55.08
C PHE A 417 35.74 8.91 54.47
N ARG A 418 36.30 9.93 55.12
CA ARG A 418 36.32 11.32 54.61
C ARG A 418 37.08 11.43 53.29
N ARG A 419 38.24 10.77 53.15
CA ARG A 419 39.01 10.77 51.90
C ARG A 419 38.26 10.07 50.75
N ARG A 420 37.55 8.98 51.03
CA ARG A 420 36.77 8.24 50.03
C ARG A 420 35.60 9.08 49.50
N LEU A 421 34.83 9.69 50.40
CA LEU A 421 33.73 10.61 50.06
C LEU A 421 34.16 11.77 49.16
N GLN A 422 35.32 12.38 49.42
CA GLN A 422 35.84 13.47 48.59
C GLN A 422 36.19 13.00 47.18
N ARG A 423 36.77 11.81 47.03
CA ARG A 423 37.10 11.23 45.72
C ARG A 423 35.85 10.92 44.92
N ASP A 424 34.83 10.34 45.55
CA ASP A 424 33.57 9.96 44.90
C ASP A 424 32.81 11.20 44.41
N ARG A 425 32.75 12.28 45.21
CA ARG A 425 32.14 13.56 44.80
C ARG A 425 32.84 14.20 43.61
N LEU A 426 34.18 14.16 43.59
CA LEU A 426 34.96 14.70 42.47
C LEU A 426 34.77 13.86 41.20
N ALA A 427 34.68 12.53 41.32
CA ALA A 427 34.40 11.64 40.19
C ALA A 427 33.02 11.94 39.57
N ILE A 428 31.97 12.05 40.39
CA ILE A 428 30.61 12.37 39.93
C ILE A 428 30.57 13.74 39.23
N ARG A 429 31.25 14.75 39.79
CA ARG A 429 31.28 16.09 39.19
C ARG A 429 31.99 16.10 37.83
N LYS A 430 33.07 15.31 37.69
CA LYS A 430 33.75 15.14 36.40
C LYS A 430 32.86 14.45 35.37
N THR A 431 32.11 13.42 35.77
CA THR A 431 31.18 12.74 34.85
C THR A 431 30.01 13.63 34.44
N GLN A 432 29.47 14.44 35.35
CA GLN A 432 28.40 15.40 35.02
C GLN A 432 28.87 16.45 34.02
N LEU A 433 30.04 17.04 34.25
CA LEU A 433 30.65 18.00 33.32
C LEU A 433 30.95 17.36 31.95
N ALA A 434 31.39 16.10 31.93
CA ALA A 434 31.61 15.37 30.69
C ALA A 434 30.29 15.17 29.91
N VAL A 435 29.22 14.73 30.58
CA VAL A 435 27.88 14.58 29.96
C VAL A 435 27.34 15.91 29.46
N GLU A 436 27.46 16.98 30.24
CA GLU A 436 27.01 18.32 29.86
C GLU A 436 27.81 18.86 28.66
N SER A 437 29.13 18.66 28.65
CA SER A 437 29.96 19.01 27.49
C SER A 437 29.62 18.20 26.24
N HIS A 438 29.25 16.92 26.39
CA HIS A 438 28.87 16.06 25.28
C HIS A 438 27.49 16.43 24.72
N GLY A 439 26.54 16.80 25.59
CA GLY A 439 25.21 17.28 25.19
C GLY A 439 25.23 18.67 24.54
N MET A 440 26.14 19.56 24.97
CA MET A 440 26.34 20.85 24.29
C MET A 440 27.00 20.71 22.92
N MET A 441 27.82 19.67 22.69
CA MET A 441 28.37 19.38 21.35
C MET A 441 27.32 18.84 20.37
N GLU A 442 26.38 17.98 20.81
CA GLU A 442 25.25 17.53 19.97
C GLU A 442 24.25 18.65 19.66
N ALA A 443 23.95 19.51 20.65
CA ALA A 443 23.08 20.67 20.45
C ALA A 443 23.73 21.74 19.52
N GLY A 444 25.05 21.93 19.61
CA GLY A 444 25.81 22.81 18.71
C GLY A 444 25.80 22.33 17.26
N SER A 445 25.74 21.03 17.00
CA SER A 445 25.64 20.48 15.64
C SER A 445 24.26 20.65 15.00
N CYS A 446 23.20 20.88 15.78
CA CYS A 446 21.84 21.08 15.25
C CYS A 446 21.51 22.54 14.91
N VAL A 447 22.35 23.51 15.30
CA VAL A 447 22.13 24.94 15.04
C VAL A 447 22.78 25.41 13.72
N ASP A 448 23.65 24.60 13.11
CA ASP A 448 24.39 24.99 11.88
C ASP A 448 23.76 24.48 10.56
N VAL A 449 22.48 24.05 10.53
CA VAL A 449 21.79 23.65 9.28
C VAL A 449 20.51 24.44 9.02
N GLU A 450 20.48 25.73 9.37
CA GLU A 450 19.43 26.63 8.88
C GLU A 450 20.04 27.97 8.41
N GLY A 451 20.62 27.92 7.21
CA GLY A 451 21.30 29.07 6.61
C GLY A 451 21.40 28.97 5.09
N GLY A 452 20.26 28.94 4.38
CA GLY A 452 20.26 29.22 2.95
C GLY A 452 19.02 28.79 2.17
N GLU A 453 17.93 29.56 2.23
CA GLU A 453 17.23 30.03 1.03
C GLU A 453 16.20 31.12 1.39
N LYS A 454 16.34 32.30 0.77
CA LYS A 454 15.35 33.37 0.80
C LYS A 454 14.18 32.97 -0.08
N HIS A 455 12.93 33.27 0.31
CA HIS A 455 12.00 34.05 -0.52
C HIS A 455 10.71 34.43 0.24
N SER A 456 10.24 35.64 -0.05
CA SER A 456 9.15 36.43 0.53
C SER A 456 7.79 35.75 0.73
N LEU A 457 7.05 36.14 1.78
CA LEU A 457 5.72 36.77 1.67
C LEU A 457 5.13 37.19 3.02
N VAL A 458 5.03 38.51 3.19
CA VAL A 458 3.92 39.29 3.76
C VAL A 458 3.02 38.60 4.80
N LEU A 459 3.08 39.07 6.06
CA LEU A 459 1.92 39.09 6.94
C LEU A 459 1.80 40.43 7.66
N VAL A 460 0.55 40.87 7.66
CA VAL A 460 -0.03 42.17 7.96
C VAL A 460 0.05 42.47 9.46
N GLY A 461 0.18 43.76 9.78
CA GLY A 461 0.26 44.27 11.14
C GLY A 461 -1.00 44.05 11.98
N SER A 462 -0.84 44.10 13.30
CA SER A 462 -1.54 45.06 14.17
C SER A 462 -1.56 44.60 15.64
N ARG A 463 -0.74 45.30 16.44
CA ARG A 463 -0.89 45.72 17.85
C ARG A 463 -1.96 45.04 18.73
N SER A 464 -1.47 44.55 19.88
CA SER A 464 -2.17 44.58 21.17
C SER A 464 -2.20 46.01 21.75
N SER A 465 -3.38 46.47 22.12
CA SER A 465 -3.68 47.21 23.36
C SER A 465 -5.14 46.96 23.70
#